data_AF-X0TJX0-F1
#
_entry.id   AF-X0TJX0-F1
#
_cell.length_a   1.000
_cell.length_b   1.000
_cell.length_c   1.000
_cell.angle_alpha   90.00
_cell.angle_beta   90.00
_cell.angle_gamma   90.00
#
_symmetry.space_group_name_H-M   'P 1'
#
loop_
_entity.id
_entity.type
_entity.pdbx_description
1 polymer ?
#
loop_
_entity_poly.entity_id
_entity_poly.type
_entity_poly.pdbx_seq_one_letter_code
_entity_poly.pdbx_strand_id
1 'polypeptide(L)'
;GIIVLVVAILPALGAGGMQLFKSEVPGPEPDRLKPRIKETAKLLWAVYIIFSVLQVACLYFTGMTLFDALTHMFGTMPTGGFTPRNLSVGAYDNPTFENIIIVFMFIAGANFTLHYKVLHGNPKSLIKDKEFLFYCGVILFSILAIATELRFYIYNSIFTALRYASFQVVSIATTTGFVTADYDIWPAFSKSVLLVLMFIGGCAGSTGGAIKNIRVLLLLKQAYREFRKLIHPQAVTPIRLGDKVVSEDVMRNITGFFFLYIFVFVISSFIMTILGLDIV
;
A
#
# COMPACT_ATOMS: atom_id res chain seq x y z
N GLY A 1 13.25 4.15 1.48
CA GLY A 1 13.60 4.46 2.88
C GLY A 1 13.95 3.19 3.65
N ILE A 2 12.93 2.44 4.07
CA ILE A 2 13.06 1.24 4.94
C ILE A 2 14.10 0.24 4.44
N ILE A 3 14.08 -0.15 3.15
CA ILE A 3 15.03 -1.16 2.64
C ILE A 3 16.49 -0.67 2.77
N VAL A 4 16.78 0.58 2.42
CA VAL A 4 18.13 1.16 2.56
C VAL A 4 18.52 1.32 4.03
N LEU A 5 17.59 1.75 4.89
CA LEU A 5 17.82 1.88 6.33
C LEU A 5 18.16 0.52 6.97
N VAL A 6 17.45 -0.53 6.54
CA VAL A 6 17.65 -1.91 6.98
C VAL A 6 18.91 -2.56 6.41
N VAL A 7 19.25 -2.30 5.15
CA VAL A 7 20.46 -2.84 4.49
C VAL A 7 21.73 -2.14 4.96
N ALA A 8 21.71 -0.81 5.04
CA ALA A 8 22.91 0.02 5.16
C ALA A 8 23.20 0.48 6.59
N ILE A 9 22.17 0.83 7.37
CA ILE A 9 22.35 1.51 8.66
C ILE A 9 22.22 0.54 9.84
N LEU A 10 21.24 -0.37 9.81
CA LEU A 10 21.01 -1.33 10.89
C LEU A 10 22.21 -2.22 11.26
N PRO A 11 23.00 -2.74 10.31
CA PRO A 11 24.17 -3.56 10.64
C PRO A 11 25.25 -2.79 11.40
N ALA A 12 25.33 -1.46 11.21
CA ALA A 12 26.31 -0.59 11.88
C ALA A 12 25.85 -0.21 13.31
N LEU A 13 24.55 -0.24 13.60
CA LEU A 13 23.96 0.17 14.88
C LEU A 13 23.82 -0.96 15.92
N GLY A 14 24.24 -2.19 15.59
CA GLY A 14 24.22 -3.32 16.52
C GLY A 14 22.84 -3.58 17.15
N ALA A 15 22.78 -3.71 18.48
CA ALA A 15 21.54 -3.97 19.22
C ALA A 15 20.51 -2.82 19.16
N GLY A 16 20.96 -1.56 19.04
CA GLY A 16 20.07 -0.39 18.92
C GLY A 16 19.30 -0.35 17.59
N GLY A 17 19.93 -0.87 16.53
CA GLY A 17 19.25 -1.07 15.25
C GLY A 17 18.07 -2.05 15.35
N MET A 18 18.14 -3.06 16.21
CA MET A 18 17.05 -4.04 16.37
C MET A 18 15.77 -3.39 16.97
N GLN A 19 15.92 -2.41 17.86
CA GLN A 19 14.77 -1.67 18.40
C GLN A 19 14.16 -0.72 17.35
N LEU A 20 14.99 -0.07 16.52
CA LEU A 20 14.52 0.71 15.36
C LEU A 20 13.79 -0.18 14.34
N PHE A 21 14.33 -1.36 14.02
CA PHE A 21 13.70 -2.31 13.10
C PHE A 21 12.37 -2.86 13.62
N LYS A 22 12.29 -3.18 14.92
CA LYS A 22 11.03 -3.62 15.54
C LYS A 22 9.98 -2.52 15.62
N SER A 23 10.40 -1.24 15.67
CA SER A 23 9.48 -0.11 15.63
C SER A 23 9.04 0.25 14.20
N GLU A 24 9.87 -0.01 13.20
CA GLU A 24 9.61 0.32 11.79
C GLU A 24 8.96 -0.83 10.98
N VAL A 25 9.15 -2.09 11.39
CA VAL A 25 8.48 -3.28 10.79
C VAL A 25 7.45 -3.82 11.78
N PRO A 26 6.21 -3.30 11.76
CA PRO A 26 5.27 -3.47 12.85
C PRO A 26 4.20 -4.47 12.45
N GLY A 27 4.64 -5.68 12.13
CA GLY A 27 3.80 -6.88 12.04
C GLY A 27 4.02 -7.76 13.27
N PRO A 28 3.17 -8.77 13.52
CA PRO A 28 3.28 -9.67 14.68
C PRO A 28 4.67 -10.29 14.81
N GLU A 29 5.34 -10.55 13.67
CA GLU A 29 6.79 -10.77 13.56
C GLU A 29 7.28 -10.30 12.17
N PRO A 30 8.48 -9.69 12.05
CA PRO A 30 9.10 -9.50 10.75
C PRO A 30 9.45 -10.86 10.15
N ASP A 31 8.97 -11.14 8.94
CA ASP A 31 9.20 -12.40 8.25
C ASP A 31 10.70 -12.51 7.86
N ARG A 32 11.48 -13.23 8.66
CA ARG A 32 12.93 -13.37 8.47
C ARG A 32 13.19 -14.44 7.41
N LEU A 33 13.65 -14.03 6.23
CA LEU A 33 14.04 -14.95 5.16
C LEU A 33 15.33 -15.71 5.51
N LYS A 34 16.26 -15.05 6.21
CA LYS A 34 17.52 -15.62 6.65
C LYS A 34 17.84 -15.23 8.10
N PRO A 35 18.69 -16.00 8.81
CA PRO A 35 19.04 -15.71 10.21
C PRO A 35 19.71 -14.34 10.39
N ARG A 36 20.44 -13.87 9.37
CA ARG A 36 21.13 -12.58 9.36
C ARG A 36 20.31 -11.53 8.61
N ILE A 37 20.05 -10.39 9.25
CA ILE A 37 19.30 -9.27 8.68
C ILE A 37 19.98 -8.76 7.40
N LYS A 38 21.30 -8.63 7.41
CA LYS A 38 22.09 -8.19 6.23
C LYS A 38 21.82 -9.05 4.99
N GLU A 39 21.65 -10.36 5.17
CA GLU A 39 21.39 -11.28 4.05
C GLU A 39 19.96 -11.16 3.56
N THR A 40 18.98 -11.04 4.46
CA THR A 40 17.58 -10.74 4.11
C THR A 40 17.49 -9.44 3.34
N ALA A 41 18.17 -8.40 3.81
CA ALA A 41 18.17 -7.07 3.22
C ALA A 41 18.78 -7.08 1.80
N LYS A 42 19.89 -7.81 1.58
CA LYS A 42 20.50 -7.99 0.25
C LYS A 42 19.54 -8.68 -0.74
N LEU A 43 18.78 -9.67 -0.28
CA LEU A 43 17.78 -10.37 -1.11
C LEU A 43 16.63 -9.44 -1.51
N LEU A 44 16.08 -8.68 -0.55
CA LEU A 44 15.01 -7.72 -0.84
C LEU A 44 15.48 -6.61 -1.78
N TRP A 45 16.72 -6.16 -1.64
CA TRP A 45 17.32 -5.18 -2.56
C TRP A 45 17.48 -5.74 -3.99
N ALA A 46 17.87 -7.01 -4.13
CA ALA A 46 17.92 -7.66 -5.45
C ALA A 46 16.53 -7.72 -6.10
N VAL A 47 15.48 -8.08 -5.33
CA VAL A 47 14.09 -8.09 -5.80
C VAL A 47 13.66 -6.69 -6.25
N TYR A 48 13.99 -5.66 -5.47
CA TYR A 48 13.70 -4.27 -5.83
C TYR A 48 14.33 -3.87 -7.17
N ILE A 49 15.61 -4.20 -7.39
CA ILE A 49 16.29 -3.91 -8.66
C ILE A 49 15.66 -4.65 -9.82
N ILE A 50 15.32 -5.94 -9.65
CA ILE A 50 14.70 -6.74 -10.71
C ILE A 50 13.41 -6.06 -11.18
N PHE A 51 12.51 -5.70 -10.27
CA PHE A 51 11.27 -5.02 -10.65
C PHE A 51 11.51 -3.61 -11.20
N SER A 52 12.47 -2.87 -10.66
CA SER A 52 12.82 -1.53 -11.16
C SER A 52 13.29 -1.58 -12.62
N VAL A 53 14.20 -2.51 -12.95
CA VAL A 53 14.69 -2.69 -14.32
C VAL A 53 13.58 -3.18 -15.24
N LEU A 54 12.74 -4.10 -14.78
CA LEU A 54 11.58 -4.56 -15.54
C LEU A 54 10.61 -3.42 -15.84
N GLN A 55 10.34 -2.53 -14.89
CA GLN A 55 9.46 -1.38 -15.12
C GLN A 55 10.01 -0.45 -16.19
N VAL A 56 11.30 -0.08 -16.08
CA VAL A 56 11.96 0.78 -17.07
C VAL A 56 11.93 0.13 -18.45
N ALA A 57 12.22 -1.17 -18.53
CA ALA A 57 12.18 -1.90 -19.80
C ALA A 57 10.77 -1.90 -20.42
N CYS A 58 9.73 -2.21 -19.64
CA CYS A 58 8.35 -2.19 -20.12
C CYS A 58 7.92 -0.81 -20.63
N LEU A 59 8.24 0.27 -19.90
CA LEU A 59 7.90 1.63 -20.32
C LEU A 59 8.70 2.07 -21.55
N TYR A 60 10.00 1.76 -21.59
CA TYR A 60 10.86 2.13 -22.71
C TYR A 60 10.46 1.42 -24.01
N PHE A 61 10.23 0.10 -23.97
CA PHE A 61 9.82 -0.66 -25.16
C PHE A 61 8.40 -0.35 -25.64
N THR A 62 7.57 0.30 -24.82
CA THR A 62 6.24 0.78 -25.24
C THR A 62 6.26 2.21 -25.78
N GLY A 63 7.44 2.82 -25.92
CA GLY A 63 7.64 4.09 -26.60
C GLY A 63 7.88 5.30 -25.69
N MET A 64 7.98 5.11 -24.36
CA MET A 64 8.36 6.18 -23.45
C MET A 64 9.87 6.48 -23.57
N THR A 65 10.26 7.75 -23.49
CA THR A 65 11.69 8.11 -23.50
C THR A 65 12.39 7.47 -22.30
N LEU A 66 13.68 7.14 -22.42
CA LEU A 66 14.43 6.51 -21.32
C LEU A 66 14.42 7.37 -20.05
N PHE A 67 14.51 8.69 -20.20
CA PHE A 67 14.44 9.63 -19.08
C PHE A 67 13.09 9.58 -18.37
N ASP A 68 11.99 9.61 -19.13
CA ASP A 68 10.64 9.51 -18.57
C ASP A 68 10.41 8.13 -17.93
N ALA A 69 10.88 7.05 -18.55
CA ALA A 69 10.77 5.70 -17.99
C ALA A 69 11.52 5.55 -16.65
N LEU A 70 12.72 6.10 -16.55
CA LEU A 70 13.51 6.11 -15.31
C LEU A 70 12.84 6.94 -14.21
N THR A 71 12.38 8.13 -14.54
CA THR A 71 11.72 9.02 -13.56
C THR A 71 10.40 8.41 -13.05
N HIS A 72 9.60 7.80 -13.93
CA HIS A 72 8.39 7.08 -13.50
C HIS A 72 8.72 5.86 -12.65
N MET A 73 9.79 5.12 -12.95
CA MET A 73 10.23 4.02 -12.07
C MET A 73 10.65 4.54 -10.69
N PHE A 74 11.41 5.63 -10.62
CA PHE A 74 11.78 6.28 -9.36
C PHE A 74 10.59 6.86 -8.60
N GLY A 75 9.49 7.20 -9.27
CA GLY A 75 8.23 7.55 -8.62
C GLY A 75 7.39 6.34 -8.20
N THR A 76 7.44 5.24 -8.95
CA THR A 76 6.57 4.06 -8.75
C THR A 76 7.10 3.09 -7.69
N MET A 77 8.32 2.58 -7.88
CA MET A 77 8.87 1.50 -7.04
C MET A 77 9.04 1.88 -5.57
N PRO A 78 9.48 3.10 -5.22
CA PRO A 78 9.51 3.56 -3.83
C PRO A 78 8.19 4.21 -3.39
N THR A 79 7.12 4.11 -4.19
CA THR A 79 5.79 4.71 -3.96
C THR A 79 5.89 6.20 -3.59
N GLY A 80 6.60 6.97 -4.42
CA GLY A 80 6.88 8.39 -4.18
C GLY A 80 6.07 9.37 -5.04
N GLY A 81 5.51 8.93 -6.17
CA GLY A 81 4.57 9.73 -6.96
C GLY A 81 5.16 10.87 -7.78
N PHE A 82 6.48 11.10 -7.71
CA PHE A 82 7.15 12.15 -8.48
C PHE A 82 7.28 11.78 -9.96
N THR A 83 7.15 12.80 -10.80
CA THR A 83 7.05 12.70 -12.25
C THR A 83 7.54 14.00 -12.87
N PRO A 84 8.16 13.98 -14.06
CA PRO A 84 8.71 15.17 -14.70
C PRO A 84 7.66 16.12 -15.26
N ARG A 85 6.36 15.75 -15.25
CA ARG A 85 5.27 16.54 -15.84
C ARG A 85 4.23 16.95 -14.81
N ASN A 86 3.68 18.15 -14.95
CA ASN A 86 2.71 18.71 -14.00
C ASN A 86 1.41 17.89 -13.90
N LEU A 87 0.90 17.36 -15.02
CA LEU A 87 -0.31 16.51 -15.04
C LEU A 87 -0.01 15.04 -14.68
N SER A 88 1.14 14.77 -14.09
CA SER A 88 1.57 13.42 -13.72
C SER A 88 1.53 12.46 -14.92
N VAL A 89 1.13 11.21 -14.70
CA VAL A 89 0.99 10.19 -15.76
C VAL A 89 -0.10 10.57 -16.75
N GLY A 90 -1.10 11.36 -16.33
CA GLY A 90 -2.13 11.90 -17.21
C GLY A 90 -1.59 12.75 -18.38
N ALA A 91 -0.37 13.31 -18.25
CA ALA A 91 0.27 14.08 -19.32
C ALA A 91 0.64 13.27 -20.57
N TYR A 92 0.64 11.94 -20.49
CA TYR A 92 0.97 11.05 -21.61
C TYR A 92 -0.26 10.52 -22.35
N ASP A 93 -1.44 10.58 -21.71
CA ASP A 93 -2.72 10.03 -22.18
C ASP A 93 -2.59 8.69 -22.95
N ASN A 94 -1.78 7.78 -22.41
CA ASN A 94 -1.51 6.49 -23.04
C ASN A 94 -1.95 5.36 -22.11
N PRO A 95 -3.04 4.63 -22.45
CA PRO A 95 -3.55 3.51 -21.65
C PRO A 95 -2.48 2.44 -21.37
N THR A 96 -1.52 2.26 -22.28
CA THR A 96 -0.45 1.27 -22.13
C THR A 96 0.49 1.65 -20.99
N PHE A 97 0.89 2.93 -20.90
CA PHE A 97 1.75 3.41 -19.82
C PHE A 97 1.03 3.35 -18.48
N GLU A 98 -0.23 3.74 -18.45
CA GLU A 98 -1.07 3.66 -17.25
C GLU A 98 -1.16 2.23 -16.72
N ASN A 99 -1.47 1.26 -17.58
CA ASN A 99 -1.57 -0.14 -17.18
C ASN A 99 -0.25 -0.71 -16.67
N ILE A 100 0.88 -0.36 -17.30
CA ILE A 100 2.20 -0.77 -16.80
C ILE A 100 2.42 -0.18 -15.41
N ILE A 101 2.19 1.12 -15.23
CA ILE A 101 2.41 1.79 -13.95
C ILE A 101 1.48 1.22 -12.88
N ILE A 102 0.21 0.92 -13.18
CA ILE A 102 -0.74 0.25 -12.26
C ILE A 102 -0.16 -1.07 -11.75
N VAL A 103 0.35 -1.92 -12.66
CA VAL A 103 0.90 -3.22 -12.29
C VAL A 103 2.11 -3.04 -11.36
N PHE A 104 3.02 -2.13 -11.68
CA PHE A 104 4.21 -1.90 -10.84
C PHE A 104 3.89 -1.20 -9.51
N MET A 105 2.90 -0.29 -9.47
CA MET A 105 2.38 0.26 -8.22
C MET A 105 1.81 -0.85 -7.33
N PHE A 106 0.99 -1.72 -7.90
CA PHE A 106 0.40 -2.85 -7.17
C PHE A 106 1.48 -3.79 -6.61
N ILE A 107 2.51 -4.11 -7.40
CA ILE A 107 3.67 -4.90 -6.97
C ILE A 107 4.44 -4.18 -5.86
N ALA A 108 4.72 -2.89 -6.01
CA ALA A 108 5.45 -2.10 -5.01
C ALA A 108 4.70 -1.99 -3.67
N GLY A 109 3.36 -1.92 -3.72
CA GLY A 109 2.48 -1.91 -2.55
C GLY A 109 2.35 -3.27 -1.85
N ALA A 110 2.77 -4.37 -2.49
CA ALA A 110 2.77 -5.70 -1.88
C ALA A 110 4.07 -6.00 -1.11
N ASN A 111 4.05 -7.04 -0.27
CA ASN A 111 5.19 -7.41 0.58
C ASN A 111 6.34 -7.99 -0.27
N PHE A 112 7.52 -7.36 -0.22
CA PHE A 112 8.70 -7.80 -1.00
C PHE A 112 9.21 -9.20 -0.61
N THR A 113 8.95 -9.63 0.62
CA THR A 113 9.25 -11.00 1.06
C THR A 113 8.40 -12.03 0.31
N LEU A 114 7.14 -11.71 -0.02
CA LEU A 114 6.29 -12.59 -0.83
C LEU A 114 6.80 -12.66 -2.27
N HIS A 115 7.20 -11.52 -2.85
CA HIS A 115 7.82 -11.51 -4.18
C HIS A 115 9.08 -12.37 -4.25
N TYR A 116 9.93 -12.30 -3.23
CA TYR A 116 11.10 -13.15 -3.12
C TYR A 116 10.74 -14.65 -3.14
N LYS A 117 9.72 -15.06 -2.35
CA LYS A 117 9.22 -16.44 -2.31
C LYS A 117 8.68 -16.91 -3.66
N VAL A 118 8.00 -16.03 -4.40
CA VAL A 118 7.49 -16.30 -5.76
C VAL A 118 8.64 -16.53 -6.73
N LEU A 119 9.65 -15.66 -6.73
CA LEU A 119 10.84 -15.78 -7.59
C LEU A 119 11.66 -17.04 -7.31
N HIS A 120 11.54 -17.62 -6.11
CA HIS A 120 12.18 -18.89 -5.73
C HIS A 120 11.25 -20.11 -5.86
N GLY A 121 10.16 -20.00 -6.63
CA GLY A 121 9.32 -21.14 -7.02
C GLY A 121 8.18 -21.46 -6.05
N ASN A 122 7.83 -20.58 -5.10
CA ASN A 122 6.69 -20.77 -4.20
C ASN A 122 5.56 -19.74 -4.42
N PRO A 123 4.85 -19.78 -5.57
CA PRO A 123 3.76 -18.85 -5.87
C PRO A 123 2.54 -19.05 -4.95
N LYS A 124 2.38 -20.24 -4.37
CA LYS A 124 1.30 -20.55 -3.41
C LYS A 124 1.37 -19.68 -2.15
N SER A 125 2.54 -19.08 -1.86
CA SER A 125 2.70 -18.16 -0.73
C SER A 125 1.80 -16.93 -0.82
N LEU A 126 1.53 -16.40 -2.02
CA LEU A 126 0.65 -15.24 -2.22
C LEU A 126 -0.79 -15.53 -1.78
N ILE A 127 -1.33 -16.67 -2.20
CA ILE A 127 -2.74 -17.03 -1.95
C ILE A 127 -2.94 -17.49 -0.50
N LYS A 128 -1.89 -17.98 0.17
CA LYS A 128 -1.96 -18.33 1.59
C LYS A 128 -1.88 -17.11 2.50
N ASP A 129 -1.26 -16.03 2.03
CA ASP A 129 -1.06 -14.83 2.83
C ASP A 129 -2.37 -14.03 2.98
N LYS A 130 -2.84 -13.93 4.22
CA LYS A 130 -4.12 -13.27 4.52
C LYS A 130 -4.06 -11.75 4.37
N GLU A 131 -2.89 -11.14 4.54
CA GLU A 131 -2.71 -9.70 4.32
C GLU A 131 -2.76 -9.39 2.82
N PHE A 132 -2.04 -10.14 2.00
CA PHE A 132 -2.05 -9.97 0.54
C PHE A 132 -3.45 -10.17 -0.04
N LEU A 133 -4.18 -11.20 0.39
CA LEU A 133 -5.57 -11.40 -0.03
C LEU A 133 -6.48 -10.23 0.39
N PHE A 134 -6.29 -9.69 1.59
CA PHE A 134 -7.05 -8.53 2.06
C PHE A 134 -6.74 -7.29 1.21
N TYR A 135 -5.46 -7.03 0.94
CA TYR A 135 -5.01 -5.95 0.05
C TYR A 135 -5.62 -6.05 -1.35
N CYS A 136 -5.58 -7.24 -1.97
CA CYS A 136 -6.22 -7.50 -3.26
C CYS A 136 -7.74 -7.23 -3.20
N GLY A 137 -8.39 -7.68 -2.13
CA GLY A 137 -9.82 -7.50 -1.91
C GLY A 137 -10.22 -6.02 -1.78
N VAL A 138 -9.47 -5.25 -0.99
CA VAL A 138 -9.69 -3.80 -0.80
C VAL A 138 -9.54 -3.05 -2.11
N ILE A 139 -8.47 -3.32 -2.87
CA ILE A 139 -8.25 -2.68 -4.17
C ILE A 139 -9.37 -3.06 -5.14
N LEU A 140 -9.63 -4.35 -5.33
CA LEU A 140 -10.63 -4.81 -6.31
C LEU A 140 -12.02 -4.28 -5.99
N PHE A 141 -12.44 -4.33 -4.71
CA PHE A 141 -13.72 -3.78 -4.28
C PHE A 141 -13.83 -2.28 -4.57
N SER A 142 -12.78 -1.51 -4.26
CA SER A 142 -12.76 -0.07 -4.49
C SER A 142 -12.78 0.29 -5.97
N ILE A 143 -12.04 -0.45 -6.82
CA ILE A 143 -12.07 -0.29 -8.28
C ILE A 143 -13.49 -0.52 -8.81
N LEU A 144 -14.14 -1.61 -8.40
CA LEU A 144 -15.48 -1.95 -8.88
C LEU A 144 -16.52 -0.92 -8.40
N ALA A 145 -16.44 -0.50 -7.14
CA ALA A 145 -17.34 0.50 -6.58
C ALA A 145 -17.25 1.85 -7.32
N ILE A 146 -16.03 2.37 -7.50
CA ILE A 146 -15.78 3.64 -8.18
C ILE A 146 -16.09 3.53 -9.68
N ALA A 147 -15.63 2.48 -10.36
CA ALA A 147 -15.88 2.30 -11.79
C ALA A 147 -17.38 2.22 -12.11
N THR A 148 -18.16 1.58 -11.23
CA THR A 148 -19.63 1.51 -11.38
C THR A 148 -20.23 2.90 -11.30
N GLU A 149 -19.88 3.69 -10.28
CA GLU A 149 -20.39 5.05 -10.14
C GLU A 149 -19.98 5.95 -11.32
N LEU A 150 -18.69 5.93 -11.68
CA LEU A 150 -18.17 6.71 -12.79
C LEU A 150 -18.84 6.37 -14.12
N ARG A 151 -19.19 5.10 -14.34
CA ARG A 151 -19.94 4.66 -15.53
C ARG A 151 -21.34 5.27 -15.59
N PHE A 152 -21.99 5.50 -14.46
CA PHE A 152 -23.35 6.05 -14.44
C PHE A 152 -23.37 7.58 -14.55
N TYR A 153 -22.39 8.26 -13.97
CA TYR A 153 -22.44 9.72 -13.81
C TYR A 153 -21.45 10.52 -14.67
N ILE A 154 -20.32 9.93 -15.09
CA ILE A 154 -19.23 10.69 -15.75
C ILE A 154 -18.89 10.13 -17.12
N TYR A 155 -18.58 8.83 -17.22
CA TYR A 155 -18.09 8.21 -18.44
C TYR A 155 -19.14 7.28 -19.05
N ASN A 156 -19.42 7.45 -20.34
CA ASN A 156 -20.35 6.58 -21.07
C ASN A 156 -19.79 5.16 -21.32
N SER A 157 -18.46 5.00 -21.31
CA SER A 157 -17.80 3.72 -21.57
C SER A 157 -17.32 3.08 -20.27
N ILE A 158 -17.66 1.80 -20.08
CA ILE A 158 -17.19 1.02 -18.93
C ILE A 158 -15.67 0.86 -18.93
N PHE A 159 -15.05 0.76 -20.11
CA PHE A 159 -13.60 0.64 -20.23
C PHE A 159 -12.89 1.92 -19.77
N THR A 160 -13.45 3.08 -20.09
CA THR A 160 -12.91 4.38 -19.65
C THR A 160 -13.08 4.57 -18.14
N ALA A 161 -14.26 4.24 -17.60
CA ALA A 161 -14.50 4.27 -16.16
C ALA A 161 -13.54 3.34 -15.41
N LEU A 162 -13.32 2.12 -15.91
CA LEU A 162 -12.41 1.16 -15.31
C LEU A 162 -10.94 1.61 -15.40
N ARG A 163 -10.52 2.18 -16.54
CA ARG A 163 -9.17 2.74 -16.73
C ARG A 163 -8.85 3.78 -15.66
N TYR A 164 -9.68 4.80 -15.50
CA TYR A 164 -9.42 5.86 -14.53
C TYR A 164 -9.63 5.41 -13.08
N ALA A 165 -10.67 4.61 -12.80
CA ALA A 165 -10.89 4.07 -11.46
C ALA A 165 -9.73 3.19 -10.99
N SER A 166 -9.27 2.27 -11.84
CA SER A 166 -8.16 1.37 -11.50
C SER A 166 -6.86 2.12 -11.24
N PHE A 167 -6.56 3.14 -12.07
CA PHE A 167 -5.37 3.96 -11.87
C PHE A 167 -5.39 4.70 -10.53
N GLN A 168 -6.46 5.45 -10.25
CA GLN A 168 -6.54 6.27 -9.05
C GLN A 168 -6.63 5.44 -7.78
N VAL A 169 -7.41 4.35 -7.80
CA VAL A 169 -7.51 3.44 -6.65
C VAL A 169 -6.17 2.81 -6.31
N VAL A 170 -5.45 2.25 -7.29
CA VAL A 170 -4.15 1.62 -7.03
C VAL A 170 -3.14 2.67 -6.59
N SER A 171 -3.09 3.82 -7.26
CA SER A 171 -2.18 4.93 -6.90
C SER A 171 -2.36 5.40 -5.45
N ILE A 172 -3.60 5.58 -5.00
CA ILE A 172 -3.90 6.06 -3.65
C ILE A 172 -3.73 4.95 -2.62
N ALA A 173 -4.23 3.74 -2.89
CA ALA A 173 -4.13 2.60 -1.96
C ALA A 173 -2.68 2.15 -1.73
N THR A 174 -1.79 2.30 -2.73
CA THR A 174 -0.36 2.03 -2.56
C THR A 174 0.42 3.24 -2.08
N THR A 175 -0.26 4.35 -1.79
CA THR A 175 0.30 5.64 -1.40
C THR A 175 1.35 6.17 -2.39
N THR A 176 1.21 5.84 -3.67
CA THR A 176 2.10 6.35 -4.72
C THR A 176 1.76 7.79 -5.04
N GLY A 177 0.47 8.11 -5.25
CA GLY A 177 0.03 9.49 -5.47
C GLY A 177 0.20 10.02 -6.91
N PHE A 178 0.35 9.14 -7.91
CA PHE A 178 0.16 9.53 -9.31
C PHE A 178 -1.29 9.85 -9.63
N VAL A 179 -1.49 10.69 -10.64
CA VAL A 179 -2.81 11.15 -11.08
C VAL A 179 -2.92 11.00 -12.61
N THR A 180 -4.06 10.52 -13.09
CA THR A 180 -4.40 10.46 -14.53
C THR A 180 -5.70 11.18 -14.89
N ALA A 181 -6.55 11.40 -13.90
CA ALA A 181 -7.81 12.11 -14.04
C ALA A 181 -7.98 13.07 -12.86
N ASP A 182 -8.63 14.19 -13.12
CA ASP A 182 -9.13 15.07 -12.07
C ASP A 182 -10.28 14.34 -11.34
N TYR A 183 -10.01 13.92 -10.10
CA TYR A 183 -11.00 13.24 -9.26
C TYR A 183 -11.78 14.23 -8.37
N ASP A 184 -11.49 15.54 -8.42
CA ASP A 184 -12.25 16.54 -7.66
C ASP A 184 -13.65 16.72 -8.24
N ILE A 185 -13.77 16.54 -9.56
CA ILE A 185 -15.05 16.51 -10.30
C ILE A 185 -15.81 15.18 -10.14
N TRP A 186 -15.22 14.17 -9.47
CA TRP A 186 -15.90 12.89 -9.27
C TRP A 186 -17.03 12.99 -8.24
N PRO A 187 -18.02 12.09 -8.29
CA PRO A 187 -19.11 12.11 -7.32
C PRO A 187 -18.61 11.88 -5.89
N ALA A 188 -19.41 12.34 -4.92
CA ALA A 188 -19.02 12.35 -3.52
C ALA A 188 -18.68 10.96 -2.95
N PHE A 189 -19.34 9.90 -3.41
CA PHE A 189 -19.04 8.54 -2.97
C PHE A 189 -17.64 8.11 -3.43
N SER A 190 -17.30 8.29 -4.71
CA SER A 190 -15.95 8.02 -5.23
C SER A 190 -14.88 8.77 -4.45
N LYS A 191 -15.07 10.08 -4.19
CA LYS A 191 -14.13 10.88 -3.37
C LYS A 191 -14.00 10.34 -1.95
N SER A 192 -15.10 9.92 -1.34
CA SER A 192 -15.11 9.34 0.01
C SER A 192 -14.36 8.00 0.07
N VAL A 193 -14.53 7.14 -0.94
CA VAL A 193 -13.80 5.87 -1.04
C VAL A 193 -12.30 6.14 -1.18
N LEU A 194 -11.90 7.06 -2.06
CA LEU A 194 -10.50 7.45 -2.23
C LEU A 194 -9.90 8.01 -0.93
N LEU A 195 -10.64 8.87 -0.21
CA LEU A 195 -10.22 9.41 1.08
C LEU A 195 -9.98 8.29 2.11
N VAL A 196 -10.86 7.30 2.20
CA VAL A 196 -10.66 6.13 3.07
C VAL A 196 -9.41 5.34 2.68
N LEU A 197 -9.17 5.16 1.37
CA LEU A 197 -7.96 4.48 0.88
C LEU A 197 -6.67 5.24 1.24
N MET A 198 -6.68 6.56 1.39
CA MET A 198 -5.49 7.30 1.85
C MET A 198 -5.01 6.86 3.24
N PHE A 199 -5.92 6.37 4.10
CA PHE A 199 -5.56 5.80 5.40
C PHE A 199 -5.10 4.35 5.30
N ILE A 200 -5.59 3.59 4.31
CA ILE A 200 -5.30 2.17 4.10
C ILE A 200 -4.15 2.05 3.10
N GLY A 201 -2.92 1.93 3.61
CA GLY A 201 -1.73 1.84 2.77
C GLY A 201 -1.40 0.43 2.29
N GLY A 202 -0.22 0.28 1.68
CA GLY A 202 0.30 -1.01 1.21
C GLY A 202 0.50 -2.06 2.33
N CYS A 203 0.91 -3.27 1.93
CA CYS A 203 1.20 -4.37 2.86
C CYS A 203 2.40 -4.06 3.78
N ALA A 204 2.51 -4.75 4.90
CA ALA A 204 3.74 -4.76 5.70
C ALA A 204 4.90 -5.32 4.86
N GLY A 205 6.07 -4.68 4.93
CA GLY A 205 7.22 -5.05 4.10
C GLY A 205 7.14 -4.56 2.64
N SER A 206 6.18 -3.69 2.31
CA SER A 206 6.14 -2.91 1.06
C SER A 206 6.82 -1.53 1.22
N THR A 207 6.95 -0.79 0.11
CA THR A 207 7.44 0.59 0.11
C THR A 207 6.38 1.64 0.47
N GLY A 208 5.09 1.27 0.46
CA GLY A 208 3.98 2.18 0.76
C GLY A 208 3.98 2.73 2.18
N GLY A 209 3.12 3.72 2.44
CA GLY A 209 2.96 4.40 3.71
C GLY A 209 1.68 4.02 4.45
N ALA A 210 1.13 5.01 5.18
CA ALA A 210 -0.15 4.98 5.89
C ALA A 210 -0.34 3.81 6.87
N ILE A 211 -1.59 3.54 7.27
CA ILE A 211 -1.91 2.40 8.13
C ILE A 211 -1.86 1.14 7.26
N LYS A 212 -0.84 0.31 7.50
CA LYS A 212 -0.62 -0.94 6.76
C LYS A 212 -1.84 -1.85 6.76
N ASN A 213 -2.07 -2.55 5.65
CA ASN A 213 -3.20 -3.48 5.48
C ASN A 213 -3.34 -4.51 6.60
N ILE A 214 -2.24 -5.09 7.09
CA ILE A 214 -2.27 -6.02 8.23
C ILE A 214 -2.92 -5.41 9.48
N ARG A 215 -2.68 -4.13 9.77
CA ARG A 215 -3.24 -3.46 10.94
C ARG A 215 -4.74 -3.24 10.78
N VAL A 216 -5.16 -2.79 9.59
CA VAL A 216 -6.58 -2.63 9.25
C VAL A 216 -7.30 -3.97 9.35
N LEU A 217 -6.74 -5.04 8.77
CA LEU A 217 -7.29 -6.40 8.86
C LEU A 217 -7.45 -6.86 10.32
N LEU A 218 -6.43 -6.64 11.17
CA LEU A 218 -6.48 -7.04 12.58
C LEU A 218 -7.50 -6.21 13.38
N LEU A 219 -7.61 -4.90 13.13
CA LEU A 219 -8.62 -4.04 13.74
C LEU A 219 -10.04 -4.48 13.36
N LEU A 220 -10.27 -4.84 12.09
CA LEU A 220 -11.57 -5.38 11.65
C LEU A 220 -11.89 -6.71 12.33
N LYS A 221 -10.89 -7.60 12.49
CA LYS A 221 -11.07 -8.86 13.23
C LYS A 221 -11.34 -8.61 14.72
N GLN A 222 -10.72 -7.60 15.31
CA GLN A 222 -10.96 -7.20 16.69
C GLN A 222 -12.39 -6.66 16.85
N ALA A 223 -12.83 -5.76 15.98
CA ALA A 223 -14.19 -5.26 15.97
C ALA A 223 -15.20 -6.41 15.87
N TYR A 224 -15.00 -7.32 14.91
CA TYR A 224 -15.84 -8.51 14.76
C TYR A 224 -15.88 -9.40 16.01
N ARG A 225 -14.72 -9.60 16.67
CA ARG A 225 -14.64 -10.33 17.93
C ARG A 225 -15.45 -9.64 19.03
N GLU A 226 -15.32 -8.33 19.19
CA GLU A 226 -16.04 -7.60 20.23
C GLU A 226 -17.55 -7.64 19.97
N PHE A 227 -18.00 -7.50 18.71
CA PHE A 227 -19.39 -7.74 18.34
C PHE A 227 -19.87 -9.16 18.70
N ARG A 228 -19.06 -10.20 18.44
CA ARG A 228 -19.37 -11.58 18.81
C ARG A 228 -19.51 -11.77 20.32
N LYS A 229 -18.64 -11.13 21.12
CA LYS A 229 -18.69 -11.18 22.59
C LYS A 229 -19.91 -10.48 23.17
N LEU A 230 -20.40 -9.41 22.54
CA LEU A 230 -21.66 -8.77 22.95
C LEU A 230 -22.83 -9.76 22.87
N ILE A 231 -22.80 -10.67 21.88
CA ILE A 231 -23.83 -11.72 21.72
C ILE A 231 -23.52 -12.95 22.59
N HIS A 232 -22.25 -13.33 22.72
CA HIS A 232 -21.79 -14.51 23.47
C HIS A 232 -20.70 -14.12 24.50
N PRO A 233 -21.07 -13.62 25.70
CA PRO A 233 -20.13 -13.03 26.65
C PRO A 233 -19.06 -13.99 27.18
N GLN A 234 -19.35 -15.29 27.22
CA GLN A 234 -18.40 -16.32 27.70
C GLN A 234 -17.52 -16.90 26.59
N ALA A 235 -17.68 -16.47 25.33
CA ALA A 235 -16.91 -17.01 24.22
C ALA A 235 -15.45 -16.49 24.24
N VAL A 236 -14.48 -17.41 24.35
CA VAL A 236 -13.06 -17.09 24.18
C VAL A 236 -12.69 -17.26 22.71
N THR A 237 -12.75 -16.16 21.95
CA THR A 237 -12.42 -16.14 20.52
C THR A 237 -11.08 -15.43 20.28
N PRO A 238 -9.95 -16.14 20.16
CA PRO A 238 -8.65 -15.52 19.89
C PRO A 238 -8.58 -14.95 18.47
N ILE A 239 -7.91 -13.81 18.30
CA ILE A 239 -7.66 -13.24 16.98
C ILE A 239 -6.51 -13.99 16.32
N ARG A 240 -6.73 -14.47 15.09
CA ARG A 240 -5.74 -15.22 14.32
C ARG A 240 -5.35 -14.52 13.03
N LEU A 241 -4.08 -14.60 12.67
CA LEU A 241 -3.55 -14.21 11.36
C LEU A 241 -2.91 -15.45 10.72
N GLY A 242 -3.61 -16.03 9.74
CA GLY A 242 -3.29 -17.37 9.26
C GLY A 242 -3.42 -18.38 10.39
N ASP A 243 -2.37 -19.18 10.58
CA ASP A 243 -2.33 -20.23 11.61
C ASP A 243 -1.82 -19.72 12.98
N LYS A 244 -1.33 -18.48 13.05
CA LYS A 244 -0.79 -17.88 14.28
C LYS A 244 -1.86 -17.10 15.05
N VAL A 245 -1.88 -17.28 16.36
CA VAL A 245 -2.66 -16.44 17.28
C VAL A 245 -1.91 -15.14 17.53
N VAL A 246 -2.60 -14.01 17.41
CA VAL A 246 -2.06 -12.69 17.72
C VAL A 246 -2.27 -12.41 19.21
N SER A 247 -1.22 -12.01 19.91
CA SER A 247 -1.31 -11.69 21.34
C SER A 247 -2.10 -10.41 21.59
N GLU A 248 -2.74 -10.31 22.75
CA GLU A 248 -3.51 -9.11 23.13
C GLU A 248 -2.63 -7.86 23.25
N ASP A 249 -1.35 -8.02 23.62
CA ASP A 249 -0.41 -6.89 23.66
C ASP A 249 -0.17 -6.29 22.27
N VAL A 250 -0.04 -7.13 21.24
CA VAL A 250 0.08 -6.67 19.85
C VAL A 250 -1.20 -5.95 19.43
N MET A 251 -2.37 -6.49 19.77
CA MET A 251 -3.65 -5.85 19.48
C MET A 251 -3.82 -4.50 20.18
N ARG A 252 -3.41 -4.38 21.45
CA ARG A 252 -3.40 -3.12 22.20
C ARG A 252 -2.48 -2.09 21.55
N ASN A 253 -1.28 -2.51 21.13
CA ASN A 253 -0.34 -1.63 20.42
C ASN A 253 -0.88 -1.15 19.07
N ILE A 254 -1.52 -2.04 18.30
CA ILE A 254 -2.16 -1.67 17.02
C ILE A 254 -3.29 -0.66 17.25
N THR A 255 -4.11 -0.89 18.27
CA THR A 255 -5.22 0.01 18.63
C THR A 255 -4.69 1.38 19.06
N GLY A 256 -3.66 1.41 19.92
CA GLY A 256 -3.01 2.66 20.34
C GLY A 256 -2.39 3.43 19.17
N PHE A 257 -1.71 2.73 18.25
CA PHE A 257 -1.18 3.34 17.03
C PHE A 257 -2.30 3.95 16.18
N PHE A 258 -3.41 3.24 15.98
CA PHE A 258 -4.54 3.72 15.21
C PHE A 258 -5.12 5.02 15.78
N PHE A 259 -5.40 5.05 17.08
CA PHE A 259 -5.92 6.26 17.74
C PHE A 259 -4.93 7.42 17.67
N LEU A 260 -3.64 7.18 17.89
CA LEU A 260 -2.62 8.23 17.77
C LEU A 260 -2.52 8.77 16.34
N TYR A 261 -2.58 7.89 15.33
CA TYR A 261 -2.55 8.29 13.92
C TYR A 261 -3.73 9.20 13.58
N ILE A 262 -4.95 8.80 13.96
CA ILE A 262 -6.16 9.61 13.72
C ILE A 262 -6.11 10.91 14.51
N PHE A 263 -5.65 10.89 15.76
CA PHE A 263 -5.51 12.09 16.59
C PHE A 263 -4.56 13.11 15.95
N VAL A 264 -3.38 12.66 15.48
CA VAL A 264 -2.43 13.53 14.77
C VAL A 264 -3.04 14.06 13.47
N PHE A 265 -3.75 13.22 12.71
CA PHE A 265 -4.44 13.65 11.49
C PHE A 265 -5.47 14.75 11.77
N VAL A 266 -6.34 14.56 12.76
CA VAL A 266 -7.38 15.53 13.15
C VAL A 266 -6.76 16.84 13.63
N ILE A 267 -5.75 16.80 14.48
CA ILE A 267 -5.05 18.02 14.94
C ILE A 267 -4.39 18.74 13.75
N SER A 268 -3.69 18.00 12.90
CA SER A 268 -3.04 18.58 11.71
C SER A 268 -4.07 19.22 10.80
N SER A 269 -5.22 18.58 10.57
CA SER A 269 -6.32 19.13 9.78
C SER A 269 -6.86 20.43 10.38
N PHE A 270 -7.09 20.50 11.69
CA PHE A 270 -7.51 21.75 12.34
C PHE A 270 -6.47 22.87 12.24
N ILE A 271 -5.19 22.56 12.39
CA ILE A 271 -4.10 23.53 12.21
C ILE A 271 -4.17 24.11 10.79
N MET A 272 -4.37 23.26 9.77
CA MET A 272 -4.48 23.72 8.38
C MET A 272 -5.71 24.62 8.17
N THR A 273 -6.86 24.31 8.80
CA THR A 273 -8.05 25.16 8.74
C THR A 273 -7.85 26.51 9.43
N ILE A 274 -7.10 26.57 10.53
CA ILE A 274 -6.75 27.84 11.20
C ILE A 274 -5.93 28.74 10.26
N LEU A 275 -5.13 28.16 9.37
CA LEU A 275 -4.35 28.89 8.36
C LEU A 275 -5.21 29.38 7.17
N GLY A 276 -6.53 29.16 7.20
CA GLY A 276 -7.48 29.62 6.19
C GLY A 276 -7.67 28.66 5.01
N LEU A 277 -7.22 27.41 5.14
CA LEU A 277 -7.49 26.38 4.13
C LEU A 277 -8.85 25.73 4.37
N ASP A 278 -9.59 25.51 3.29
CA ASP A 278 -10.88 24.83 3.34
C ASP A 278 -10.73 23.36 3.76
N ILE A 279 -11.79 22.82 4.38
CA ILE A 279 -11.86 21.42 4.82
C ILE A 279 -12.03 20.46 3.61
N VAL A 280 -12.61 20.98 2.52
CA VAL A 280 -12.90 20.28 1.26
C VAL A 280 -12.64 21.23 0.10
#